data_AF-A0A8S9UM90-F1
#
_entry.id   AF-A0A8S9UM90-F1
#
_cell.length_a   1.000
_cell.length_b   1.000
_cell.length_c   1.000
_cell.angle_alpha   90.00
_cell.angle_beta   90.00
_cell.angle_gamma   90.00
#
_symmetry.space_group_name_H-M   'P 1'
#
loop_
_entity.id
_entity.type
_entity.pdbx_description
1 polymer ?
#
loop_
_entity_poly.entity_id
_entity_poly.type
_entity_poly.pdbx_seq_one_letter_code
_entity_poly.pdbx_strand_id
1 'polypeptide(L)'
;MHLNKAGSELFSNPQFSPWVQYVDDLSKLSKKEVSAVSTLIVSYGDTRLYEMIEKAKTISQTKALATKLEAEQMRHWVTTRKNPEEVFYLFKCNMPIMNRIIYFS
;
A
#
# COMPACT_ATOMS: atom_id res chain seq x y z
N MET A 1 -5.98 4.78 17.26
CA MET A 1 -4.86 3.89 16.88
C MET A 1 -3.86 4.70 16.09
N HIS A 2 -2.58 4.75 16.50
CA HIS A 2 -1.58 5.55 15.79
C HIS A 2 -1.07 4.81 14.56
N LEU A 3 -1.35 5.34 13.37
CA LEU A 3 -0.95 4.79 12.07
C LEU A 3 0.57 4.61 11.94
N ASN A 4 1.32 5.46 12.65
CA ASN A 4 2.77 5.44 12.68
C ASN A 4 3.36 4.11 13.17
N LYS A 5 2.69 3.39 14.08
CA LYS A 5 3.13 2.09 14.63
C LYS A 5 2.73 0.92 13.75
N ALA A 6 1.48 0.86 13.32
CA ALA A 6 0.95 -0.29 12.57
C ALA A 6 1.70 -0.54 11.24
N GLY A 7 2.01 0.52 10.48
CA GLY A 7 2.79 0.41 9.25
C GLY A 7 4.23 -0.03 9.49
N SER A 8 4.93 0.60 10.45
CA SER A 8 6.31 0.19 10.77
C SER A 8 6.38 -1.22 11.35
N GLU A 9 5.41 -1.62 12.18
CA GLU A 9 5.40 -2.93 12.84
C GLU A 9 5.13 -4.07 11.87
N LEU A 10 4.18 -3.91 10.93
CA LEU A 10 3.89 -4.95 9.93
C LEU A 10 5.09 -5.19 9.01
N PHE A 11 5.65 -4.12 8.44
CA PHE A 11 6.76 -4.23 7.49
C PHE A 11 8.08 -4.62 8.15
N SER A 12 8.25 -4.36 9.44
CA SER A 12 9.40 -4.83 10.22
C SER A 12 9.21 -6.24 10.77
N ASN A 13 8.03 -6.85 10.63
CA ASN A 13 7.80 -8.22 11.07
C ASN A 13 8.54 -9.19 10.14
N PRO A 14 9.48 -10.01 10.66
CA PRO A 14 10.26 -10.94 9.84
C PRO A 14 9.41 -12.00 9.14
N GLN A 15 8.19 -12.26 9.61
CA GLN A 15 7.24 -13.20 8.98
C GLN A 15 6.43 -12.58 7.85
N PHE A 16 6.43 -11.24 7.71
CA PHE A 16 5.60 -10.56 6.72
C PHE A 16 6.12 -10.80 5.29
N SER A 17 7.42 -10.66 5.05
CA SER A 17 7.99 -10.94 3.71
C SER A 17 7.80 -12.40 3.28
N PRO A 18 8.04 -13.42 4.14
CA PRO A 18 7.70 -14.81 3.84
C PRO A 18 6.21 -15.02 3.55
N TRP A 19 5.31 -14.36 4.29
CA TRP A 19 3.88 -14.45 4.03
C TRP A 19 3.50 -13.86 2.66
N VAL A 20 4.04 -12.69 2.28
CA VAL A 20 3.81 -12.11 0.95
C VAL A 20 4.27 -13.09 -0.13
N GLN A 21 5.46 -13.69 0.02
CA GLN A 21 5.98 -14.68 -0.91
C GLN A 21 5.07 -15.92 -1.01
N TYR A 22 4.57 -16.41 0.13
CA TYR A 22 3.63 -17.53 0.15
C TYR A 22 2.34 -17.21 -0.63
N VAL A 23 1.79 -16.02 -0.47
CA VAL A 23 0.57 -15.62 -1.20
C VAL A 23 0.85 -15.53 -2.71
N ASP A 24 2.00 -15.02 -3.13
CA ASP A 24 2.38 -14.98 -4.54
C ASP A 24 2.51 -16.38 -5.15
N ASP A 25 3.13 -17.31 -4.41
CA ASP A 25 3.28 -18.68 -4.87
C ASP A 25 1.94 -19.41 -4.92
N LEU A 26 1.06 -19.16 -3.95
CA LEU A 26 -0.32 -19.63 -3.98
C LEU A 26 -1.08 -19.07 -5.20
N SER A 27 -0.90 -17.80 -5.53
CA SER A 27 -1.54 -17.18 -6.71
C SER A 27 -1.10 -17.82 -8.01
N LYS A 28 0.17 -18.26 -8.13
CA LYS A 28 0.67 -18.94 -9.33
C LYS A 28 0.07 -20.34 -9.50
N LEU A 29 -0.26 -20.99 -8.39
CA LEU A 29 -0.79 -22.36 -8.38
C LEU A 29 -2.31 -22.42 -8.55
N SER A 30 -3.01 -21.31 -8.32
CA SER A 30 -4.47 -21.27 -8.31
C SER A 30 -5.06 -20.56 -9.54
N LYS A 31 -6.28 -20.95 -9.94
CA LYS A 31 -7.04 -20.26 -11.00
C LYS A 31 -7.63 -18.92 -10.55
N LYS A 32 -7.54 -18.58 -9.26
CA LYS A 32 -8.01 -17.31 -8.69
C LYS A 32 -6.80 -16.44 -8.40
N GLU A 33 -6.83 -15.20 -8.88
CA GLU A 33 -5.80 -14.23 -8.53
C GLU A 33 -5.99 -13.85 -7.05
N VAL A 34 -5.11 -14.34 -6.19
CA VAL A 34 -5.07 -14.00 -4.76
C VAL A 34 -3.80 -13.19 -4.55
N SER A 35 -3.91 -11.93 -4.14
CA SER A 35 -2.74 -11.10 -3.86
C SER A 35 -2.65 -10.74 -2.39
N ALA A 36 -1.41 -10.56 -1.90
CA ALA A 36 -1.18 -10.06 -0.55
C ALA A 36 -1.93 -8.74 -0.33
N VAL A 37 -1.89 -7.85 -1.33
CA VAL A 37 -2.61 -6.57 -1.31
C VAL A 37 -4.12 -6.75 -1.16
N SER A 38 -4.77 -7.69 -1.86
CA SER A 38 -6.22 -7.91 -1.70
C SER A 38 -6.60 -8.28 -0.26
N THR A 39 -5.76 -9.08 0.41
CA THR A 39 -5.97 -9.47 1.81
C THR A 39 -5.72 -8.29 2.76
N LEU A 40 -4.70 -7.49 2.48
CA LEU A 40 -4.37 -6.30 3.25
C LEU A 40 -5.44 -5.20 3.09
N ILE A 41 -6.03 -5.02 1.91
CA ILE A 41 -7.13 -4.07 1.69
C ILE A 41 -8.35 -4.47 2.53
N VAL A 42 -8.70 -5.75 2.60
CA VAL A 42 -9.80 -6.22 3.47
C VAL A 42 -9.51 -5.92 4.95
N SER A 43 -8.24 -5.98 5.36
CA SER A 43 -7.84 -5.80 6.76
C SER A 43 -7.69 -4.33 7.18
N TYR A 44 -7.20 -3.48 6.27
CA TYR A 44 -6.79 -2.11 6.57
C TYR A 44 -7.60 -1.05 5.82
N GLY A 45 -8.19 -1.38 4.69
CA GLY A 45 -8.73 -0.45 3.71
C GLY A 45 -7.66 0.11 2.76
N ASP A 46 -8.09 0.58 1.59
CA ASP A 46 -7.19 1.10 0.53
C ASP A 46 -6.31 2.26 1.02
N THR A 47 -6.93 3.28 1.62
CA THR A 47 -6.23 4.51 2.07
C THR A 47 -5.18 4.19 3.11
N ARG A 48 -5.56 3.44 4.14
CA ARG A 48 -4.68 3.13 5.26
C ARG A 48 -3.53 2.24 4.82
N LEU A 49 -3.79 1.26 3.96
CA LEU A 49 -2.74 0.41 3.41
C LEU A 49 -1.74 1.23 2.59
N TYR A 50 -2.22 2.16 1.76
CA TYR A 50 -1.36 3.03 0.96
C TYR A 50 -0.45 3.89 1.85
N GLU A 51 -0.99 4.52 2.90
CA GLU A 51 -0.19 5.29 3.88
C GLU A 51 0.87 4.44 4.58
N MET A 52 0.53 3.19 4.94
CA MET A 52 1.48 2.26 5.56
C MET A 52 2.62 1.89 4.60
N ILE A 53 2.30 1.65 3.33
CA ILE A 53 3.27 1.36 2.26
C ILE A 53 4.19 2.56 2.02
N GLU A 54 3.63 3.77 1.89
CA GLU A 54 4.39 4.99 1.65
C GLU A 54 5.37 5.28 2.79
N LYS A 55 4.96 5.05 4.03
CA LYS A 55 5.87 5.14 5.17
C LYS A 55 6.95 4.06 5.13
N ALA A 56 6.60 2.82 4.81
CA ALA A 56 7.58 1.74 4.72
C ALA A 56 8.60 1.95 3.58
N LYS A 57 8.26 2.74 2.54
CA LYS A 57 9.21 3.16 1.49
C LYS A 57 10.29 4.13 1.99
N THR A 58 10.06 4.85 3.09
CA THR A 58 11.07 5.79 3.65
C THR A 58 12.13 5.09 4.50
N ILE A 59 11.96 3.80 4.82
CA ILE A 59 12.87 3.02 5.65
C ILE A 59 13.64 2.05 4.74
N SER A 60 14.97 2.15 4.73
CA SER A 60 15.83 1.40 3.80
C SER A 60 15.61 -0.12 3.84
N GLN A 61 15.39 -0.68 5.03
CA GLN A 61 15.18 -2.12 5.23
C GLN A 61 13.88 -2.64 4.62
N THR A 62 12.83 -1.80 4.59
CA THR A 62 11.49 -2.22 4.13
C THR A 62 11.14 -1.69 2.73
N LYS A 63 11.96 -0.78 2.19
CA LYS A 63 11.71 -0.07 0.93
C LYS A 63 11.44 -0.99 -0.25
N ALA A 64 12.20 -2.07 -0.39
CA ALA A 64 12.04 -3.00 -1.51
C ALA A 64 10.67 -3.69 -1.48
N LEU A 65 10.28 -4.24 -0.33
CA LEU A 65 8.99 -4.88 -0.14
C LEU A 65 7.83 -3.89 -0.29
N ALA A 66 7.99 -2.69 0.26
CA ALA A 66 6.97 -1.65 0.17
C ALA A 66 6.73 -1.17 -1.27
N THR A 67 7.81 -0.96 -2.04
CA THR A 67 7.72 -0.61 -3.48
C THR A 67 6.97 -1.68 -4.27
N LYS A 68 7.24 -2.97 -3.97
CA LYS A 68 6.52 -4.08 -4.61
C LYS A 68 5.02 -4.04 -4.29
N LEU A 69 4.66 -3.89 -3.01
CA LEU A 69 3.26 -3.87 -2.59
C LEU A 69 2.50 -2.63 -3.12
N GLU A 70 3.17 -1.49 -3.28
CA GLU A 70 2.59 -0.32 -3.96
C GLU A 70 2.21 -0.64 -5.41
N ALA A 71 3.13 -1.27 -6.16
CA ALA A 71 2.87 -1.65 -7.55
C ALA A 71 1.70 -2.65 -7.66
N GLU A 72 1.62 -3.60 -6.72
CA GLU A 72 0.49 -4.53 -6.63
C GLU A 72 -0.83 -3.81 -6.27
N GLN A 73 -0.80 -2.80 -5.40
CA GLN A 73 -1.97 -2.01 -5.05
C GLN A 73 -2.47 -1.17 -6.23
N MET A 74 -1.56 -0.57 -6.99
CA MET A 74 -1.89 0.12 -8.22
C MET A 74 -2.52 -0.83 -9.25
N ARG A 75 -1.93 -2.02 -9.43
CA ARG A 75 -2.50 -3.05 -10.31
C ARG A 75 -3.89 -3.45 -9.86
N HIS A 76 -4.09 -3.65 -8.56
CA HIS A 76 -5.39 -4.00 -7.99
C HIS A 76 -6.45 -2.92 -8.26
N TRP A 77 -6.12 -1.63 -8.10
CA TRP A 77 -7.04 -0.54 -8.41
C TRP A 77 -7.41 -0.48 -9.90
N VAL A 78 -6.45 -0.76 -10.78
CA VAL A 78 -6.71 -0.86 -12.23
C VAL A 78 -7.62 -2.04 -12.56
N THR A 79 -7.35 -3.23 -12.03
CA THR A 79 -8.15 -4.43 -12.34
C THR A 79 -9.55 -4.39 -11.75
N THR A 80 -9.72 -3.76 -10.58
CA THR A 80 -11.03 -3.56 -9.94
C THR A 80 -11.77 -2.33 -10.44
N ARG A 81 -11.20 -1.58 -11.39
CA ARG A 81 -11.77 -0.34 -11.96
C ARG A 81 -12.14 0.68 -10.87
N LYS A 82 -11.26 0.85 -9.88
CA LYS A 82 -11.46 1.85 -8.82
C LYS A 82 -11.62 3.24 -9.44
N ASN A 83 -12.48 4.07 -8.83
CA ASN A 83 -12.77 5.40 -9.35
C ASN A 83 -11.47 6.24 -9.38
N PRO A 84 -11.06 6.77 -10.55
CA PRO A 84 -9.87 7.60 -10.67
C PRO A 84 -9.89 8.85 -9.77
N GLU A 85 -11.06 9.42 -9.48
CA GLU A 85 -11.20 10.54 -8.55
C GLU A 85 -10.85 10.12 -7.12
N GLU A 86 -11.30 8.95 -6.70
CA GLU A 86 -11.00 8.38 -5.39
C GLU A 86 -9.48 8.14 -5.26
N VAL A 87 -8.87 7.56 -6.29
CA VAL A 87 -7.40 7.38 -6.38
C VAL A 87 -6.68 8.73 -6.31
N PHE A 88 -7.12 9.74 -7.06
CA PHE A 88 -6.55 11.08 -7.02
C PHE A 88 -6.58 11.71 -5.62
N TYR A 89 -7.69 11.54 -4.89
CA TYR A 89 -7.78 12.01 -3.51
C TYR A 89 -6.83 11.27 -2.56
N LEU A 90 -6.60 9.97 -2.75
CA LEU A 90 -5.61 9.22 -1.96
C LEU A 90 -4.20 9.80 -2.11
N PHE A 91 -3.78 10.07 -3.36
CA PHE A 91 -2.49 10.69 -3.62
C PHE A 91 -2.38 12.11 -3.06
N LYS A 92 -3.46 12.90 -3.12
CA LYS A 92 -3.48 14.24 -2.54
C LYS A 92 -3.46 14.26 -1.01
N CYS A 93 -4.19 13.36 -0.36
CA CYS A 93 -4.30 13.30 1.10
C CYS A 93 -2.95 12.93 1.75
N ASN A 94 -2.12 12.18 1.03
CA ASN A 94 -0.79 11.76 1.49
C ASN A 94 0.34 12.75 1.13
N MET A 95 0.06 13.83 0.39
CA MET A 95 1.03 14.92 0.30
C MET A 95 1.05 15.65 1.66
N PRO A 96 2.21 15.74 2.35
CA PRO A 96 2.31 16.64 3.49
C PRO A 96 1.92 18.02 2.99
N ILE A 97 1.08 18.71 3.76
CA ILE A 97 0.64 20.08 3.50
C ILE A 97 1.89 20.98 3.61
N MET A 98 2.77 20.94 2.62
CA MET A 98 3.89 21.85 2.47
C MET A 98 3.62 22.71 1.25
N ASN A 99 3.17 23.93 1.55
CA ASN A 99 3.22 25.11 0.69
C ASN A 99 2.35 25.09 -0.56
N ARG A 100 1.09 25.47 -0.39
CA ARG A 100 0.38 26.25 -1.41
C ARG A 100 -0.59 27.29 -0.82
N ILE A 101 -0.09 28.11 0.11
CA ILE A 101 -0.59 29.48 0.36
C ILE A 101 -0.04 30.46 -0.70
N ILE A 102 0.73 29.98 -1.68
CA ILE A 102 1.38 30.83 -2.69
C ILE A 102 1.08 30.34 -4.10
N TYR A 103 -0.19 30.19 -4.48
CA TYR A 103 -0.59 30.38 -5.87
C TYR A 103 -1.98 31.03 -5.95
N PHE A 104 -1.98 32.36 -5.77
CA PHE A 104 -2.78 33.41 -6.44
C PHE A 104 -4.32 33.33 -6.37
N SER A 105 -5.10 34.25 -5.78
CA SER A 105 -5.13 35.73 -5.87
C SER A 105 -5.18 36.26 -7.29
#